data_AF-A0A914QLX9-F1
#
_entry.id   AF-A0A914QLX9-F1
#
_cell.length_a   1.000
_cell.length_b   1.000
_cell.length_c   1.000
_cell.angle_alpha   90.00
_cell.angle_beta   90.00
_cell.angle_gamma   90.00
#
_symmetry.space_group_name_H-M   'P 1'
#
loop_
_entity.id
_entity.type
_entity.pdbx_description
1 polymer ?
#
loop_
_entity_poly.entity_id
_entity_poly.type
_entity_poly.pdbx_seq_one_letter_code
_entity_poly.pdbx_strand_id
1 'polypeptide(L)'
;MTHHSQLCDKRFELFKSQDQETGYFDHIYAHKFMLVAVSEVFKRKNIFIICKLNNENIFSMVDLSEFYQVKEFQQKCDEFLSKKEYTKENILVCFETLSHYSLPKVEKTLFKTMKETGINLVEADGFMETSKEIVMKIVSFEDRFVSEEKLFAKIFEWAENQVNKKKEAGESYEESLNLKDAIKSEMIGILPFIRFKKMSLKFLHTFVVKNGFLFSYDELSEILENANPYVKVKITNSHGKSIIGLLSSTFDAIEDIKYLRNRSCITSKISDSPEWVQRREQQIRNPSVSSRIKKRDGVEWYLYGCTGGIGAVRNSYENI
;
A
#
# COMPACT_ATOMS: atom_id res chain seq x y z
N MET A 1 -30.71 36.48 47.02
CA MET A 1 -31.52 35.26 46.84
C MET A 1 -32.47 35.50 45.69
N THR A 2 -32.04 35.18 44.48
CA THR A 2 -32.81 35.32 43.25
C THR A 2 -33.72 34.12 43.08
N HIS A 3 -35.02 34.37 42.92
CA HIS A 3 -36.03 33.37 42.60
C HIS A 3 -35.71 32.72 41.24
N HIS A 4 -35.02 31.58 41.24
CA HIS A 4 -35.01 30.69 40.09
C HIS A 4 -36.38 30.02 39.99
N SER A 5 -37.18 30.59 39.10
CA SER A 5 -38.44 30.06 38.58
C SER A 5 -38.35 28.55 38.35
N GLN A 6 -39.04 27.78 39.19
CA GLN A 6 -39.39 26.38 38.99
C GLN A 6 -40.39 26.27 37.82
N LEU A 7 -39.89 26.37 36.60
CA LEU A 7 -40.57 25.83 35.42
C LEU A 7 -39.75 24.66 34.89
N CYS A 8 -39.51 23.67 35.74
CA CYS A 8 -39.18 22.32 35.29
C CYS A 8 -40.45 21.66 34.76
N ASP A 9 -40.97 22.19 33.67
CA ASP A 9 -41.93 21.47 32.85
C ASP A 9 -41.19 20.22 32.34
N LYS A 10 -41.61 19.03 32.81
CA LYS A 10 -40.99 17.71 32.53
C LYS A 10 -40.88 17.39 31.03
N ARG A 11 -41.43 18.26 30.17
CA ARG A 11 -41.39 18.22 28.72
C ARG A 11 -40.08 18.74 28.12
N PHE A 12 -39.24 19.45 28.86
CA PHE A 12 -37.95 19.95 28.35
C PHE A 12 -36.77 19.18 28.94
N GLU A 13 -35.87 18.71 28.08
CA GLU A 13 -34.56 18.23 28.51
C GLU A 13 -33.58 19.40 28.54
N LEU A 14 -32.83 19.50 29.65
CA LEU A 14 -31.86 20.55 29.90
C LEU A 14 -30.48 20.03 29.50
N PHE A 15 -29.94 20.57 28.41
CA PHE A 15 -28.53 20.34 28.07
C PHE A 15 -27.73 21.47 28.70
N LYS A 16 -26.68 21.10 29.43
CA LYS A 16 -25.72 22.05 29.98
C LYS A 16 -24.52 22.08 29.05
N SER A 17 -24.35 23.18 28.33
CA SER A 17 -23.11 23.46 27.61
C SER A 17 -22.28 24.36 28.50
N GLN A 18 -21.04 23.98 28.82
CA GLN A 18 -20.15 24.85 29.57
C GLN A 18 -19.33 25.68 28.59
N ASP A 19 -19.45 26.99 28.68
CA ASP A 19 -18.53 27.91 28.03
C ASP A 19 -17.14 27.73 28.65
N GLN A 20 -16.16 27.39 27.81
CA GLN A 20 -14.80 27.08 28.26
C GLN A 20 -14.02 28.32 28.69
N GLU A 21 -14.36 29.51 28.17
CA GLU A 21 -13.66 30.75 28.50
C GLU A 21 -14.24 31.40 29.75
N THR A 22 -15.56 31.39 29.89
CA THR A 22 -16.23 32.09 30.99
C THR A 22 -16.60 31.17 32.15
N GLY A 23 -16.58 29.84 31.95
CA GLY A 23 -17.00 28.84 32.92
C GLY A 23 -18.52 28.81 33.16
N TYR A 24 -19.29 29.64 32.45
CA TYR A 24 -20.74 29.70 32.56
C TYR A 24 -21.40 28.50 31.88
N PHE A 25 -22.50 28.03 32.47
CA PHE A 25 -23.31 26.99 31.87
C PHE A 25 -24.46 27.63 31.10
N ASP A 26 -24.44 27.45 29.79
CA ASP A 26 -25.60 27.72 28.95
C ASP A 26 -26.58 26.56 29.04
N HIS A 27 -27.84 26.93 29.28
CA HIS A 27 -28.95 26.01 29.36
C HIS A 27 -29.70 26.00 28.04
N ILE A 28 -29.55 24.91 27.28
CA ILE A 28 -30.33 24.70 26.07
C ILE A 28 -31.58 23.93 26.46
N TYR A 29 -32.72 24.62 26.38
CA TYR A 29 -34.03 24.04 26.61
C TYR A 29 -34.57 23.50 25.30
N ALA A 30 -34.68 22.18 25.19
CA ALA A 30 -35.28 21.54 24.03
C ALA A 30 -36.41 20.61 24.47
N HIS A 31 -37.50 20.60 23.71
CA HIS A 31 -38.64 19.78 24.04
C HIS A 31 -38.26 18.30 23.83
N LYS A 32 -38.36 17.46 24.87
CA LYS A 32 -37.99 16.04 24.84
C LYS A 32 -38.66 15.30 23.69
N PHE A 33 -39.93 15.59 23.39
CA PHE A 33 -40.59 15.05 22.20
C PHE A 33 -39.90 15.42 20.89
N MET A 34 -39.41 16.66 20.79
CA MET A 34 -38.68 17.12 19.61
C MET A 34 -37.30 16.50 19.58
N LEU A 35 -36.61 16.25 20.68
CA LEU A 35 -35.30 15.59 20.60
C LEU A 35 -35.41 14.16 20.15
N VAL A 36 -36.46 13.48 20.61
CA VAL A 36 -36.68 12.03 20.58
C VAL A 36 -37.00 11.54 19.16
N ALA A 37 -36.42 12.10 18.13
CA ALA A 37 -37.18 12.42 17.00
C ALA A 37 -36.50 12.33 15.65
N VAL A 38 -35.41 13.07 15.60
CA VAL A 38 -34.42 13.25 14.55
C VAL A 38 -33.49 12.05 14.50
N SER A 39 -33.45 11.28 15.57
CA SER A 39 -32.32 10.47 15.97
C SER A 39 -32.84 9.12 16.46
N GLU A 40 -32.05 8.06 16.41
CA GLU A 40 -32.38 6.83 17.14
C GLU A 40 -31.99 6.93 18.63
N VAL A 41 -30.90 7.67 18.92
CA VAL A 41 -30.44 8.01 20.28
C VAL A 41 -31.57 8.67 21.07
N PHE A 42 -32.38 9.41 20.35
CA PHE A 42 -33.59 9.96 20.86
C PHE A 42 -34.71 9.40 19.94
N LYS A 43 -35.40 8.24 20.12
CA LYS A 43 -36.57 7.79 19.28
C LYS A 43 -38.03 7.73 19.88
N ARG A 44 -38.56 8.85 20.37
CA ARG A 44 -39.93 9.45 20.36
C ARG A 44 -40.01 10.88 19.64
N LYS A 45 -40.03 10.96 18.27
CA LYS A 45 -40.57 11.97 17.27
C LYS A 45 -39.94 13.28 16.66
N ASN A 46 -39.44 13.23 15.39
CA ASN A 46 -38.89 14.25 14.42
C ASN A 46 -38.53 15.73 14.82
N ILE A 47 -37.22 16.09 14.93
CA ILE A 47 -36.75 17.50 14.77
C ILE A 47 -36.36 17.67 13.31
N PHE A 48 -36.70 18.83 12.78
CA PHE A 48 -36.02 19.38 11.62
C PHE A 48 -34.94 20.33 12.11
N ILE A 49 -33.67 19.92 12.06
CA ILE A 49 -32.57 20.84 12.33
C ILE A 49 -32.43 21.70 11.07
N ILE A 50 -32.98 22.91 11.11
CA ILE A 50 -32.71 23.93 10.10
C ILE A 50 -31.37 24.57 10.49
N CYS A 51 -30.28 23.81 10.31
CA CYS A 51 -28.93 24.36 10.40
C CYS A 51 -28.50 24.80 9.01
N LYS A 52 -28.10 26.06 8.88
CA LYS A 52 -27.43 26.56 7.68
C LYS A 52 -26.00 25.99 7.67
N LEU A 53 -25.75 25.02 6.80
CA LEU A 53 -24.42 24.47 6.60
C LEU A 53 -23.51 25.51 5.94
N ASN A 54 -22.30 25.66 6.46
CA ASN A 54 -21.26 26.50 5.89
C ASN A 54 -19.88 25.84 6.09
N ASN A 55 -18.81 26.48 5.60
CA ASN A 55 -17.48 25.89 5.69
C ASN A 55 -16.91 25.81 7.11
N GLU A 56 -17.39 26.66 8.02
CA GLU A 56 -16.90 26.76 9.40
C GLU A 56 -17.52 25.69 10.30
N ASN A 57 -18.79 25.34 10.07
CA ASN A 57 -19.55 24.44 10.93
C ASN A 57 -19.69 23.01 10.37
N ILE A 58 -19.36 22.76 9.10
CA ILE A 58 -19.71 21.50 8.43
C ILE A 58 -19.17 20.26 9.14
N PHE A 59 -17.91 20.28 9.61
CA PHE A 59 -17.32 19.11 10.27
C PHE A 59 -17.96 18.86 11.63
N SER A 60 -18.18 19.90 12.44
CA SER A 60 -18.94 19.76 13.69
C SER A 60 -20.37 19.26 13.44
N MET A 61 -20.99 19.66 12.32
CA MET A 61 -22.32 19.16 11.94
C MET A 61 -22.29 17.70 11.51
N VAL A 62 -21.23 17.24 10.84
CA VAL A 62 -21.02 15.82 10.55
C VAL A 62 -20.86 15.03 11.85
N ASP A 63 -19.99 15.47 12.76
CA ASP A 63 -19.78 14.85 14.07
C ASP A 63 -21.09 14.69 14.84
N LEU A 64 -21.86 15.79 14.95
CA LEU A 64 -23.16 15.77 15.62
C LEU A 64 -24.15 14.84 14.91
N SER A 65 -24.16 14.83 13.58
CA SER A 65 -25.05 13.96 12.80
C SER A 65 -24.74 12.47 13.03
N GLU A 66 -23.47 12.11 13.17
CA GLU A 66 -23.05 10.73 13.43
C GLU A 66 -23.27 10.36 14.89
N PHE A 67 -22.86 11.22 15.82
CA PHE A 67 -23.03 11.01 17.26
C PHE A 67 -24.49 10.81 17.63
N TYR A 68 -25.38 11.64 17.08
CA TYR A 68 -26.82 11.52 17.28
C TYR A 68 -27.49 10.59 16.25
N GLN A 69 -26.75 9.95 15.34
CA GLN A 69 -27.30 9.04 14.33
C GLN A 69 -28.47 9.63 13.51
N VAL A 70 -28.38 10.92 13.17
CA VAL A 70 -29.38 11.67 12.39
C VAL A 70 -29.08 11.50 10.91
N LYS A 71 -29.48 10.35 10.34
CA LYS A 71 -29.15 9.96 8.95
C LYS A 71 -29.52 11.01 7.91
N GLU A 72 -30.67 11.66 8.05
CA GLU A 72 -31.14 12.71 7.13
C GLU A 72 -30.24 13.94 7.15
N PHE A 73 -29.70 14.29 8.32
CA PHE A 73 -28.78 15.40 8.47
C PHE A 73 -27.39 15.02 7.95
N GLN A 74 -26.94 13.79 8.24
CA GLN A 74 -25.72 13.24 7.65
C GLN A 74 -25.77 13.26 6.11
N GLN A 75 -26.92 12.91 5.51
CA GLN A 75 -27.13 13.02 4.06
C GLN A 75 -27.04 14.47 3.54
N LYS A 76 -27.55 15.46 4.30
CA LYS A 76 -27.41 16.87 3.94
C LYS A 76 -25.95 17.32 4.02
N CYS A 77 -25.21 16.88 5.02
CA CYS A 77 -23.77 17.13 5.12
C CYS A 77 -23.01 16.49 3.95
N ASP A 78 -23.34 15.25 3.59
CA ASP A 78 -22.79 14.54 2.42
C ASP A 78 -23.07 15.30 1.11
N GLU A 79 -24.30 15.80 0.93
CA GLU A 79 -24.67 16.61 -0.23
C GLU A 79 -23.99 17.99 -0.28
N PHE A 80 -23.74 18.60 0.89
CA PHE A 80 -23.06 19.89 0.95
C PHE A 80 -21.57 19.72 0.61
N LEU A 81 -20.91 18.73 1.23
CA LEU A 81 -19.50 18.46 1.03
C LEU A 81 -19.21 17.96 -0.40
N SER A 82 -20.08 17.14 -0.98
CA SER A 82 -19.90 16.64 -2.38
C SER A 82 -20.00 17.74 -3.45
N LYS A 83 -20.44 18.96 -3.10
CA LYS A 83 -20.43 20.12 -4.00
C LYS A 83 -19.17 20.97 -3.87
N LYS A 84 -18.28 20.67 -2.92
CA LYS A 84 -17.01 21.38 -2.77
C LYS A 84 -16.06 21.05 -3.91
N GLU A 85 -15.23 22.03 -4.24
CA GLU A 85 -14.11 21.85 -5.14
C GLU A 85 -12.92 21.25 -4.40
N TYR A 86 -12.48 20.08 -4.86
CA TYR A 86 -11.31 19.39 -4.32
C TYR A 86 -10.11 19.66 -5.22
N THR A 87 -9.06 20.24 -4.65
CA THR A 87 -7.82 20.59 -5.33
C THR A 87 -6.69 19.68 -4.88
N LYS A 88 -5.55 19.71 -5.57
CA LYS A 88 -4.39 18.88 -5.21
C LYS A 88 -3.91 19.15 -3.78
N GLU A 89 -4.03 20.40 -3.32
CA GLU A 89 -3.57 20.88 -2.02
C GLU A 89 -4.49 20.45 -0.87
N ASN A 90 -5.80 20.36 -1.13
CA ASN A 90 -6.77 20.08 -0.06
C ASN A 90 -7.30 18.65 -0.05
N ILE A 91 -7.12 17.89 -1.14
CA ILE A 91 -7.79 16.60 -1.31
C ILE A 91 -7.33 15.56 -0.30
N LEU A 92 -6.05 15.59 0.10
CA LEU A 92 -5.51 14.65 1.08
C LEU A 92 -6.08 14.93 2.47
N VAL A 93 -6.06 16.20 2.89
CA VAL A 93 -6.64 16.64 4.17
C VAL A 93 -8.13 16.34 4.23
N CYS A 94 -8.85 16.62 3.14
CA CYS A 94 -10.26 16.28 3.01
C CYS A 94 -10.45 14.77 3.10
N PHE A 95 -9.66 13.98 2.36
CA PHE A 95 -9.75 12.53 2.36
C PHE A 95 -9.51 11.97 3.76
N GLU A 96 -8.49 12.43 4.47
CA GLU A 96 -8.17 12.01 5.84
C GLU A 96 -9.32 12.31 6.80
N THR A 97 -9.75 13.58 6.85
CA THR A 97 -10.86 14.05 7.69
C THR A 97 -12.14 13.26 7.40
N LEU A 98 -12.44 13.06 6.12
CA LEU A 98 -13.70 12.43 5.69
C LEU A 98 -13.68 10.92 5.81
N SER A 99 -12.51 10.30 5.89
CA SER A 99 -12.37 8.86 6.01
C SER A 99 -12.97 8.31 7.31
N HIS A 100 -13.09 9.15 8.34
CA HIS A 100 -13.68 8.78 9.62
C HIS A 100 -15.20 8.76 9.57
N TYR A 101 -15.81 9.38 8.56
CA TYR A 101 -17.25 9.52 8.44
C TYR A 101 -17.81 8.63 7.32
N SER A 102 -18.99 8.05 7.55
CA SER A 102 -19.71 7.28 6.52
C SER A 102 -20.44 8.21 5.54
N LEU A 103 -19.71 8.91 4.65
CA LEU A 103 -20.22 9.89 3.68
C LEU A 103 -20.00 9.43 2.22
N PRO A 104 -20.87 8.54 1.68
CA PRO A 104 -20.61 7.85 0.42
C PRO A 104 -20.65 8.75 -0.82
N LYS A 105 -21.45 9.84 -0.85
CA LYS A 105 -21.46 10.75 -2.02
C LYS A 105 -20.17 11.55 -2.08
N VAL A 106 -19.67 12.00 -0.94
CA VAL A 106 -18.39 12.70 -0.81
C VAL A 106 -17.23 11.79 -1.22
N GLU A 107 -17.15 10.57 -0.70
CA GLU A 107 -16.13 9.61 -1.11
C GLU A 107 -16.14 9.41 -2.62
N LYS A 108 -17.32 9.14 -3.20
CA LYS A 108 -17.46 8.97 -4.66
C LYS A 108 -17.01 10.21 -5.43
N THR A 109 -17.27 11.41 -4.91
CA THR A 109 -16.87 12.67 -5.54
C THR A 109 -15.36 12.89 -5.45
N LEU A 110 -14.75 12.59 -4.30
CA LEU A 110 -13.30 12.61 -4.12
C LEU A 110 -12.62 11.68 -5.13
N PHE A 111 -13.09 10.42 -5.24
CA PHE A 111 -12.57 9.46 -6.21
C PHE A 111 -12.71 9.92 -7.65
N LYS A 112 -13.90 10.43 -8.00
CA LYS A 112 -14.16 10.96 -9.33
C LYS A 112 -13.20 12.11 -9.63
N THR A 113 -13.01 13.02 -8.68
CA THR A 113 -12.13 14.17 -8.84
C THR A 113 -10.69 13.72 -9.03
N MET A 114 -10.18 12.80 -8.20
CA MET A 114 -8.85 12.20 -8.38
C MET A 114 -8.67 11.60 -9.78
N LYS A 115 -9.69 10.90 -10.28
CA LYS A 115 -9.67 10.27 -11.60
C LYS A 115 -9.65 11.27 -12.74
N GLU A 116 -10.48 12.30 -12.68
CA GLU A 116 -10.61 13.31 -13.74
C GLU A 116 -9.40 14.26 -13.79
N THR A 117 -8.84 14.58 -12.63
CA THR A 117 -7.68 15.49 -12.50
C THR A 117 -6.34 14.78 -12.57
N GLY A 118 -6.31 13.45 -12.41
CA GLY A 118 -5.08 12.67 -12.32
C GLY A 118 -4.28 12.95 -11.05
N ILE A 119 -4.92 13.45 -9.98
CA ILE A 119 -4.22 13.71 -8.72
C ILE A 119 -3.76 12.38 -8.11
N ASN A 120 -2.45 12.28 -7.88
CA ASN A 120 -1.85 11.17 -7.17
C ASN A 120 -1.69 11.49 -5.67
N LEU A 121 -2.45 10.82 -4.81
CA LEU A 121 -2.41 11.05 -3.37
C LEU A 121 -1.05 10.79 -2.73
N VAL A 122 -0.22 9.89 -3.28
CA VAL A 122 1.12 9.64 -2.73
C VAL A 122 2.14 10.71 -3.09
N GLU A 123 1.76 11.66 -3.94
CA GLU A 123 2.53 12.86 -4.28
C GLU A 123 1.90 14.13 -3.75
N ALA A 124 0.82 14.03 -2.99
CA ALA A 124 0.21 15.17 -2.34
C ALA A 124 1.07 15.62 -1.16
N ASP A 125 1.11 16.95 -0.95
CA ASP A 125 1.75 17.53 0.22
C ASP A 125 1.03 17.02 1.48
N GLY A 126 1.78 16.64 2.50
CA GLY A 126 1.23 16.04 3.72
C GLY A 126 1.13 14.51 3.70
N PHE A 127 1.43 13.82 2.58
CA PHE A 127 1.34 12.35 2.53
C PHE A 127 2.19 11.67 3.62
N MET A 128 3.38 12.21 3.89
CA MET A 128 4.31 11.68 4.90
C MET A 128 3.82 11.88 6.35
N GLU A 129 2.79 12.69 6.55
CA GLU A 129 2.16 13.00 7.83
C GLU A 129 0.90 12.17 8.07
N THR A 130 0.37 11.51 7.03
CA THR A 130 -0.89 10.77 7.12
C THR A 130 -0.81 9.56 8.04
N SER A 131 -1.98 9.22 8.62
CA SER A 131 -2.14 8.02 9.44
C SER A 131 -2.01 6.72 8.64
N LYS A 132 -1.71 5.62 9.34
CA LYS A 132 -1.63 4.28 8.73
C LYS A 132 -2.94 3.84 8.08
N GLU A 133 -4.07 4.18 8.70
CA GLU A 133 -5.41 3.87 8.20
C GLU A 133 -5.67 4.55 6.85
N ILE A 134 -5.20 5.79 6.69
CA ILE A 134 -5.30 6.52 5.42
C ILE A 134 -4.44 5.85 4.35
N VAL A 135 -3.20 5.52 4.66
CA VAL A 135 -2.31 4.80 3.74
C VAL A 135 -2.96 3.47 3.31
N MET A 136 -3.51 2.71 4.26
CA MET A 136 -4.25 1.47 3.99
C MET A 136 -5.44 1.68 3.04
N LYS A 137 -6.22 2.75 3.22
CA LYS A 137 -7.32 3.09 2.31
C LYS A 137 -6.80 3.44 0.90
N ILE A 138 -5.74 4.25 0.81
CA ILE A 138 -5.12 4.64 -0.45
C ILE A 138 -4.63 3.41 -1.23
N VAL A 139 -3.95 2.48 -0.55
CA VAL A 139 -3.53 1.22 -1.20
C VAL A 139 -4.70 0.28 -1.44
N SER A 140 -5.84 0.40 -0.79
CA SER A 140 -6.96 -0.50 -1.07
C SER A 140 -7.63 -0.18 -2.40
N PHE A 141 -7.35 0.96 -3.02
CA PHE A 141 -8.00 1.37 -4.28
C PHE A 141 -7.63 0.49 -5.45
N GLU A 142 -8.66 0.19 -6.26
CA GLU A 142 -8.48 -0.63 -7.44
C GLU A 142 -7.82 0.15 -8.59
N ASP A 143 -8.37 1.33 -8.87
CA ASP A 143 -7.94 2.28 -9.89
C ASP A 143 -6.93 3.29 -9.29
N ARG A 144 -5.67 2.87 -9.14
CA ARG A 144 -4.59 3.75 -8.66
C ARG A 144 -3.99 4.53 -9.83
N PHE A 145 -3.83 5.85 -9.69
CA PHE A 145 -3.22 6.73 -10.71
C PHE A 145 -1.68 6.76 -10.66
N VAL A 146 -1.07 5.71 -10.11
CA VAL A 146 0.36 5.60 -9.87
C VAL A 146 0.83 4.18 -10.17
N SER A 147 2.06 4.03 -10.68
CA SER A 147 2.65 2.70 -10.83
C SER A 147 2.83 2.05 -9.46
N GLU A 148 2.64 0.74 -9.37
CA GLU A 148 2.83 0.00 -8.11
C GLU A 148 4.24 0.18 -7.54
N GLU A 149 5.25 0.28 -8.42
CA GLU A 149 6.63 0.54 -8.02
C GLU A 149 6.78 1.88 -7.27
N LYS A 150 6.21 2.96 -7.82
CA LYS A 150 6.26 4.29 -7.22
C LYS A 150 5.43 4.37 -5.94
N LEU A 151 4.26 3.74 -5.94
CA LEU A 151 3.40 3.60 -4.76
C LEU A 151 4.16 2.91 -3.62
N PHE A 152 4.74 1.75 -3.89
CA PHE A 152 5.43 0.96 -2.89
C PHE A 152 6.69 1.66 -2.36
N ALA A 153 7.47 2.32 -3.23
CA ALA A 153 8.59 3.15 -2.80
C ALA A 153 8.15 4.28 -1.86
N LYS A 154 7.05 4.98 -2.19
CA LYS A 154 6.50 6.06 -1.35
C LYS A 154 5.98 5.57 0.00
N ILE A 155 5.36 4.40 0.04
CA ILE A 155 4.90 3.79 1.30
C ILE A 155 6.07 3.37 2.17
N PHE A 156 7.14 2.85 1.56
CA PHE A 156 8.35 2.51 2.29
C PHE A 156 8.99 3.78 2.89
N GLU A 157 9.10 4.87 2.13
CA GLU A 157 9.54 6.17 2.63
C GLU A 157 8.64 6.69 3.76
N TRP A 158 7.32 6.56 3.63
CA TRP A 158 6.36 6.91 4.69
C TRP A 158 6.63 6.09 5.97
N ALA A 159 6.82 4.78 5.85
CA ALA A 159 7.09 3.91 7.00
C ALA A 159 8.40 4.28 7.70
N GLU A 160 9.46 4.58 6.94
CA GLU A 160 10.72 5.11 7.48
C GLU A 160 10.49 6.44 8.23
N ASN A 161 9.70 7.35 7.65
CA ASN A 161 9.37 8.63 8.27
C ASN A 161 8.60 8.46 9.59
N GLN A 162 7.62 7.56 9.65
CA GLN A 162 6.85 7.29 10.88
C GLN A 162 7.75 6.76 12.00
N VAL A 163 8.65 5.83 11.68
CA VAL A 163 9.61 5.30 12.66
C VAL A 163 10.55 6.39 13.16
N ASN A 164 11.02 7.28 12.27
CA ASN A 164 11.89 8.38 12.65
C ASN A 164 11.17 9.40 13.55
N LYS A 165 9.92 9.77 13.23
CA LYS A 165 9.09 10.65 14.06
C LYS A 165 8.90 10.11 15.48
N LYS A 166 8.62 8.81 15.62
CA LYS A 166 8.48 8.15 16.94
C LYS A 166 9.79 8.18 17.74
N LYS A 167 10.93 8.00 17.08
CA LYS A 167 12.25 8.12 17.72
C LYS A 167 12.54 9.53 18.20
N GLU A 168 12.22 10.54 17.39
CA GLU A 168 12.39 11.96 17.76
C GLU A 168 11.48 12.37 18.91
N ALA A 169 10.27 11.81 18.98
CA ALA A 169 9.32 12.04 20.07
C ALA A 169 9.74 11.41 21.41
N GLY A 170 10.82 10.63 21.45
CA GLY A 170 11.27 9.94 22.65
C GLY A 170 10.32 8.81 23.08
N GLU A 171 9.46 8.34 22.18
CA GLU A 171 8.70 7.11 22.41
C GLU A 171 9.71 5.97 22.51
N SER A 172 9.86 5.46 23.74
CA SER A 172 10.77 4.37 24.11
C SER A 172 10.48 3.13 23.29
N TYR A 173 11.05 3.05 22.08
CA TYR A 173 11.44 1.78 21.53
C TYR A 173 12.43 1.18 22.52
N GLU A 174 12.14 -0.02 23.02
CA GLU A 174 13.18 -0.83 23.65
C GLU A 174 14.43 -0.71 22.75
N GLU A 175 15.57 -0.30 23.32
CA GLU A 175 16.83 -0.03 22.61
C GLU A 175 17.30 -1.22 21.72
N SER A 176 16.60 -2.35 21.77
CA SER A 176 16.82 -3.59 21.04
C SER A 176 16.06 -3.72 19.71
N LEU A 177 14.99 -2.95 19.44
CA LEU A 177 14.25 -3.12 18.17
C LEU A 177 15.03 -2.49 17.01
N ASN A 178 15.58 -3.34 16.16
CA ASN A 178 16.29 -2.94 14.95
C ASN A 178 15.37 -2.03 14.11
N LEU A 179 15.92 -0.95 13.54
CA LEU A 179 15.20 -0.05 12.62
C LEU A 179 14.39 -0.83 11.56
N LYS A 180 14.94 -1.95 11.10
CA LYS A 180 14.31 -2.87 10.15
C LYS A 180 13.00 -3.47 10.67
N ASP A 181 12.97 -3.90 11.92
CA ASP A 181 11.78 -4.52 12.53
C ASP A 181 10.70 -3.46 12.79
N ALA A 182 11.11 -2.24 13.16
CA ALA A 182 10.19 -1.11 13.31
C ALA A 182 9.52 -0.73 11.97
N ILE A 183 10.30 -0.60 10.89
CA ILE A 183 9.74 -0.34 9.55
C ILE A 183 8.81 -1.47 9.12
N LYS A 184 9.22 -2.73 9.34
CA LYS A 184 8.37 -3.88 9.04
C LYS A 184 7.05 -3.78 9.79
N SER A 185 7.07 -3.46 11.08
CA SER A 185 5.87 -3.26 11.90
C SER A 185 4.90 -2.20 11.34
N GLU A 186 5.43 -1.06 10.88
CA GLU A 186 4.61 -0.03 10.23
C GLU A 186 3.96 -0.56 8.94
N MET A 187 4.70 -1.34 8.15
CA MET A 187 4.21 -1.91 6.90
C MET A 187 3.30 -3.13 7.08
N ILE A 188 3.28 -3.78 8.26
CA ILE A 188 2.37 -4.89 8.56
C ILE A 188 0.92 -4.40 8.37
N GLY A 189 0.16 -5.13 7.55
CA GLY A 189 -1.22 -4.78 7.18
C GLY A 189 -1.33 -3.95 5.89
N ILE A 190 -0.28 -3.25 5.47
CA ILE A 190 -0.26 -2.54 4.18
C ILE A 190 0.20 -3.48 3.05
N LEU A 191 1.20 -4.32 3.32
CA LEU A 191 1.80 -5.24 2.35
C LEU A 191 0.79 -6.10 1.56
N PRO A 192 -0.28 -6.66 2.16
CA PRO A 192 -1.26 -7.48 1.42
C PRO A 192 -2.00 -6.71 0.31
N PHE A 193 -2.07 -5.38 0.38
CA PHE A 193 -2.71 -4.55 -0.62
C PHE A 193 -1.77 -4.14 -1.77
N ILE A 194 -0.47 -4.41 -1.63
CA ILE A 194 0.53 -4.11 -2.66
C ILE A 194 0.48 -5.16 -3.76
N ARG A 195 0.36 -4.72 -5.02
CA ARG A 195 0.21 -5.63 -6.15
C ARG A 195 1.57 -5.92 -6.78
N PHE A 196 2.40 -6.69 -6.08
CA PHE A 196 3.75 -7.01 -6.54
C PHE A 196 3.80 -7.59 -7.97
N LYS A 197 2.76 -8.33 -8.39
CA LYS A 197 2.60 -8.85 -9.77
C LYS A 197 2.61 -7.78 -10.87
N LYS A 198 2.31 -6.52 -10.55
CA LYS A 198 2.31 -5.40 -11.49
C LYS A 198 3.65 -4.65 -11.51
N MET A 199 4.60 -4.98 -10.63
CA MET A 199 5.92 -4.38 -10.60
C MET A 199 6.86 -5.07 -11.59
N SER A 200 7.86 -4.35 -12.09
CA SER A 200 8.89 -4.97 -12.90
C SER A 200 9.80 -5.85 -12.04
N LEU A 201 10.26 -6.93 -12.65
CA LEU A 201 11.28 -7.82 -12.08
C LEU A 201 12.54 -7.06 -11.65
N LYS A 202 12.99 -6.08 -12.44
CA LYS A 202 14.16 -5.25 -12.11
C LYS A 202 13.97 -4.44 -10.83
N PHE A 203 12.79 -3.85 -10.66
CA PHE A 203 12.46 -3.11 -9.45
C PHE A 203 12.40 -4.04 -8.23
N LEU A 204 11.70 -5.18 -8.35
CA LEU A 204 11.61 -6.17 -7.28
C LEU A 204 13.00 -6.69 -6.87
N HIS A 205 13.89 -6.98 -7.82
CA HIS A 205 15.27 -7.36 -7.52
C HIS A 205 15.99 -6.30 -6.71
N THR A 206 16.04 -5.08 -7.24
CA THR A 206 16.75 -3.95 -6.62
C THR A 206 16.23 -3.69 -5.21
N PHE A 207 14.90 -3.74 -5.05
CA PHE A 207 14.26 -3.50 -3.77
C PHE A 207 14.49 -4.65 -2.78
N VAL A 208 14.30 -5.90 -3.18
CA VAL A 208 14.49 -7.07 -2.29
C VAL A 208 15.94 -7.21 -1.87
N VAL A 209 16.91 -6.88 -2.73
CA VAL A 209 18.33 -6.87 -2.36
C VAL A 209 18.60 -5.87 -1.23
N LYS A 210 17.98 -4.69 -1.30
CA LYS A 210 18.15 -3.63 -0.28
C LYS A 210 17.33 -3.90 0.99
N ASN A 211 16.09 -4.36 0.82
CA ASN A 211 15.03 -4.35 1.83
C ASN A 211 14.41 -5.74 2.08
N GLY A 212 15.14 -6.82 1.79
CA GLY A 212 14.64 -8.19 1.90
C GLY A 212 14.18 -8.61 3.30
N PHE A 213 14.53 -7.85 4.33
CA PHE A 213 14.06 -8.06 5.72
C PHE A 213 12.55 -7.88 5.90
N LEU A 214 11.88 -7.14 5.01
CA LEU A 214 10.44 -6.90 5.08
C LEU A 214 9.62 -8.19 4.91
N PHE A 215 10.18 -9.18 4.23
CA PHE A 215 9.47 -10.37 3.82
C PHE A 215 10.09 -11.61 4.44
N SER A 216 9.24 -12.56 4.82
CA SER A 216 9.65 -13.92 5.05
C SER A 216 10.07 -14.59 3.73
N TYR A 217 10.72 -15.74 3.86
CA TYR A 217 11.14 -16.52 2.71
C TYR A 217 9.96 -16.97 1.83
N ASP A 218 8.90 -17.47 2.46
CA ASP A 218 7.72 -17.96 1.77
C ASP A 218 7.01 -16.83 1.03
N GLU A 219 6.89 -15.65 1.66
CA GLU A 219 6.33 -14.44 1.03
C GLU A 219 7.16 -13.97 -0.17
N LEU A 220 8.50 -13.97 -0.06
CA LEU A 220 9.35 -13.62 -1.20
C LEU A 220 9.20 -14.61 -2.36
N SER A 221 9.18 -15.90 -2.06
CA SER A 221 8.99 -16.93 -3.07
C SER A 221 7.65 -16.74 -3.79
N GLU A 222 6.58 -16.53 -3.03
CA GLU A 222 5.25 -16.27 -3.57
C GLU A 222 5.21 -14.99 -4.43
N ILE A 223 5.83 -13.90 -3.96
CA ILE A 223 5.91 -12.63 -4.72
C ILE A 223 6.61 -12.85 -6.06
N LEU A 224 7.72 -13.59 -6.07
CA LEU A 224 8.52 -13.82 -7.28
C LEU A 224 7.82 -14.77 -8.26
N GLU A 225 7.20 -15.84 -7.76
CA GLU A 225 6.41 -16.76 -8.57
C GLU A 225 5.21 -16.04 -9.20
N ASN A 226 4.53 -15.19 -8.43
CA ASN A 226 3.42 -14.37 -8.92
C ASN A 226 3.85 -13.29 -9.92
N ALA A 227 5.05 -12.73 -9.76
CA ALA A 227 5.61 -11.75 -10.70
C ALA A 227 6.09 -12.40 -12.00
N ASN A 228 6.51 -13.66 -11.97
CA ASN A 228 6.89 -14.40 -13.16
C ASN A 228 6.58 -15.91 -13.04
N PRO A 229 5.46 -16.38 -13.63
CA PRO A 229 5.03 -17.77 -13.49
C PRO A 229 5.98 -18.78 -14.15
N TYR A 230 6.91 -18.30 -15.01
CA TYR A 230 7.94 -19.14 -15.63
C TYR A 230 9.14 -19.39 -14.70
N VAL A 231 9.25 -18.64 -13.62
CA VAL A 231 10.29 -18.82 -12.61
C VAL A 231 9.67 -19.68 -11.51
N LYS A 232 9.71 -21.01 -11.70
CA LYS A 232 9.51 -21.93 -10.57
C LYS A 232 10.79 -21.89 -9.73
N VAL A 233 10.88 -20.94 -8.80
CA VAL A 233 12.00 -20.92 -7.87
C VAL A 233 11.75 -22.03 -6.86
N LYS A 234 12.27 -23.23 -7.11
CA LYS A 234 12.50 -24.18 -6.01
C LYS A 234 13.65 -23.63 -5.18
N ILE A 235 13.36 -22.63 -4.35
CA ILE A 235 14.32 -22.22 -3.34
C ILE A 235 14.33 -23.37 -2.32
N THR A 236 15.34 -24.23 -2.38
CA THR A 236 15.54 -25.28 -1.37
C THR A 236 16.55 -24.75 -0.36
N ASN A 237 16.07 -24.48 0.85
CA ASN A 237 16.88 -23.99 1.95
C ASN A 237 17.69 -25.15 2.55
N SER A 238 18.76 -25.61 1.88
CA SER A 238 19.63 -26.66 2.42
C SER A 238 21.01 -26.16 2.84
N HIS A 239 21.55 -25.08 2.25
CA HIS A 239 22.97 -24.70 2.43
C HIS A 239 23.28 -23.21 2.61
N GLY A 240 22.39 -22.42 3.22
CA GLY A 240 22.77 -21.07 3.71
C GLY A 240 23.26 -20.08 2.65
N LYS A 241 22.94 -20.27 1.36
CA LYS A 241 23.16 -19.24 0.34
C LYS A 241 22.21 -18.09 0.63
N SER A 242 22.74 -16.86 0.72
CA SER A 242 21.89 -15.70 0.98
C SER A 242 20.85 -15.55 -0.13
N ILE A 243 19.61 -15.26 0.26
CA ILE A 243 18.46 -15.03 -0.63
C ILE A 243 18.84 -14.02 -1.74
N ILE A 244 19.66 -13.02 -1.39
CA ILE A 244 20.23 -12.03 -2.30
C ILE A 244 21.07 -12.68 -3.40
N GLY A 245 21.93 -13.64 -3.07
CA GLY A 245 22.76 -14.32 -4.06
C GLY A 245 21.95 -15.20 -5.02
N LEU A 246 20.94 -15.90 -4.51
CA LEU A 246 20.03 -16.70 -5.33
C LEU A 246 19.18 -15.83 -6.24
N LEU A 247 18.64 -14.73 -5.72
CA LEU A 247 17.89 -13.77 -6.53
C LEU A 247 18.77 -13.19 -7.62
N SER A 248 19.93 -12.62 -7.29
CA SER A 248 20.83 -12.05 -8.30
C SER A 248 21.18 -13.05 -9.40
N SER A 249 21.52 -14.30 -9.06
CA SER A 249 21.77 -15.33 -10.07
C SER A 249 20.56 -15.67 -10.95
N THR A 250 19.35 -15.62 -10.37
CA THR A 250 18.11 -15.88 -11.10
C THR A 250 17.74 -14.71 -12.01
N PHE A 251 17.97 -13.47 -11.56
CA PHE A 251 17.75 -12.27 -12.35
C PHE A 251 18.74 -12.16 -13.50
N ASP A 252 20.02 -12.43 -13.27
CA ASP A 252 21.05 -12.48 -14.32
C ASP A 252 20.66 -13.52 -15.38
N ALA A 253 20.22 -14.71 -14.96
CA ALA A 253 19.73 -15.73 -15.88
C ALA A 253 18.47 -15.31 -16.66
N ILE A 254 17.53 -14.58 -16.04
CA ILE A 254 16.33 -14.08 -16.71
C ILE A 254 16.67 -12.98 -17.74
N GLU A 255 17.56 -12.05 -17.38
CA GLU A 255 18.06 -11.01 -18.30
C GLU A 255 18.77 -11.65 -19.50
N ASP A 256 19.61 -12.66 -19.26
CA ASP A 256 20.29 -13.42 -20.31
C ASP A 256 19.29 -14.12 -21.24
N ILE A 257 18.23 -14.75 -20.69
CA ILE A 257 17.18 -15.39 -21.50
C ILE A 257 16.42 -14.35 -22.34
N LYS A 258 16.07 -13.18 -21.77
CA LYS A 258 15.40 -12.10 -22.50
C LYS A 258 16.31 -11.54 -23.61
N TYR A 259 17.58 -11.36 -23.33
CA TYR A 259 18.59 -10.90 -24.29
C TYR A 259 18.73 -11.90 -25.46
N LEU A 260 18.83 -13.19 -25.16
CA LEU A 260 18.89 -14.25 -26.17
C LEU A 260 17.61 -14.32 -27.00
N ARG A 261 16.43 -14.15 -26.39
CA ARG A 261 15.14 -14.15 -27.09
C ARG A 261 15.00 -12.97 -28.05
N ASN A 262 15.37 -11.77 -27.62
CA ASN A 262 15.35 -10.57 -28.48
C ASN A 262 16.35 -10.66 -29.64
N ARG A 263 17.45 -11.39 -29.48
CA ARG A 263 18.36 -11.72 -30.59
C ARG A 263 17.82 -12.79 -31.53
N SER A 264 17.06 -13.77 -31.02
CA SER A 264 16.50 -14.86 -31.83
C SER A 264 15.38 -14.43 -32.81
N CYS A 265 14.91 -13.18 -32.73
CA CYS A 265 14.04 -12.58 -33.75
C CYS A 265 14.81 -12.09 -35.01
N ILE A 266 16.14 -12.23 -35.03
CA ILE A 266 16.96 -11.98 -36.22
C ILE A 266 17.56 -13.33 -36.64
N THR A 267 17.12 -13.83 -37.80
CA THR A 267 17.46 -15.08 -38.53
C THR A 267 16.55 -16.30 -38.34
N SER A 268 15.42 -16.26 -39.07
CA SER A 268 14.95 -17.27 -40.05
C SER A 268 15.24 -18.77 -39.87
N LYS A 269 14.12 -19.54 -39.87
CA LYS A 269 13.93 -20.93 -40.32
C LYS A 269 14.77 -22.01 -39.63
N ILE A 270 14.20 -22.58 -38.56
CA ILE A 270 14.50 -23.97 -38.17
C ILE A 270 13.44 -24.83 -38.87
N SER A 271 13.86 -25.56 -39.91
CA SER A 271 13.03 -26.58 -40.56
C SER A 271 12.92 -27.81 -39.68
N ASP A 272 11.73 -28.42 -39.62
CA ASP A 272 11.42 -29.69 -38.98
C ASP A 272 12.13 -30.88 -39.65
N SER A 273 13.46 -30.94 -39.53
CA SER A 273 14.24 -32.10 -39.97
C SER A 273 14.40 -33.12 -38.83
N PRO A 274 14.00 -34.40 -39.05
CA PRO A 274 14.17 -35.50 -38.09
C PRO A 274 15.61 -35.73 -37.62
N GLU A 275 16.60 -35.19 -38.33
CA GLU A 275 18.02 -35.30 -37.97
C GLU A 275 18.35 -34.58 -36.64
N TRP A 276 17.61 -33.54 -36.27
CA TRP A 276 17.92 -32.81 -35.03
C TRP A 276 17.58 -33.62 -33.79
N VAL A 277 16.50 -34.39 -33.83
CA VAL A 277 16.10 -35.29 -32.74
C VAL A 277 17.10 -36.44 -32.59
N GLN A 278 17.57 -37.02 -33.71
CA GLN A 278 18.60 -38.08 -33.68
C GLN A 278 19.96 -37.60 -33.17
N ARG A 279 20.39 -36.37 -33.52
CA ARG A 279 21.64 -35.80 -32.96
C ARG A 279 21.53 -35.52 -31.47
N ARG A 280 20.35 -35.15 -30.97
CA ARG A 280 20.11 -34.88 -29.56
C ARG A 280 20.08 -36.17 -28.73
N GLU A 281 19.51 -37.26 -29.26
CA GLU A 281 19.55 -38.58 -28.61
C GLU A 281 20.96 -39.19 -28.60
N GLN A 282 21.78 -38.95 -29.63
CA GLN A 282 23.20 -39.36 -29.62
C GLN A 282 24.04 -38.57 -28.61
N GLN A 283 23.78 -37.27 -28.41
CA GLN A 283 24.47 -36.47 -27.39
C GLN A 283 24.12 -36.86 -25.95
N ILE A 284 22.89 -37.36 -25.71
CA ILE A 284 22.49 -37.87 -24.38
C ILE A 284 23.22 -39.18 -24.03
N ARG A 285 23.61 -39.99 -25.03
CA ARG A 285 24.31 -41.26 -24.82
C ARG A 285 25.83 -41.14 -24.68
N ASN A 286 26.43 -40.00 -25.00
CA ASN A 286 27.88 -39.80 -24.91
C ASN A 286 28.21 -38.35 -24.52
N PRO A 287 28.48 -38.04 -23.23
CA PRO A 287 28.60 -36.66 -22.75
C PRO A 287 29.92 -35.96 -23.13
N SER A 288 30.74 -36.53 -24.02
CA SER A 288 32.09 -36.03 -24.32
C SER A 288 32.16 -34.89 -25.35
N VAL A 289 31.03 -34.32 -25.79
CA VAL A 289 31.03 -33.21 -26.76
C VAL A 289 30.85 -31.88 -26.03
N SER A 290 31.96 -31.32 -25.56
CA SER A 290 32.03 -29.90 -25.16
C SER A 290 31.74 -29.01 -26.37
N SER A 291 30.93 -27.96 -26.21
CA SER A 291 30.75 -26.96 -27.26
C SER A 291 31.03 -25.54 -26.75
N ARG A 292 31.96 -24.91 -27.49
CA ARG A 292 32.37 -23.49 -27.54
C ARG A 292 33.05 -22.88 -26.30
N ILE A 293 34.37 -22.79 -26.45
CA ILE A 293 35.31 -21.96 -25.69
C ILE A 293 35.09 -20.48 -26.04
N LYS A 294 34.88 -19.63 -25.05
CA LYS A 294 35.09 -18.18 -25.17
C LYS A 294 36.21 -17.78 -24.21
N LYS A 295 37.34 -17.33 -24.77
CA LYS A 295 38.41 -16.70 -23.98
C LYS A 295 38.06 -15.24 -23.74
N ARG A 296 37.97 -14.84 -22.47
CA ARG A 296 38.02 -13.44 -22.03
C ARG A 296 39.01 -13.39 -20.88
N ASP A 297 40.00 -12.52 -20.98
CA ASP A 297 41.00 -12.24 -19.93
C ASP A 297 41.84 -13.44 -19.48
N GLY A 298 42.21 -14.35 -20.41
CA GLY A 298 43.12 -15.46 -20.13
C GLY A 298 42.52 -16.61 -19.30
N VAL A 299 41.23 -16.57 -18.97
CA VAL A 299 40.54 -17.61 -18.20
C VAL A 299 39.65 -18.45 -19.13
N GLU A 300 39.77 -19.77 -19.03
CA GLU A 300 38.91 -20.72 -19.74
C GLU A 300 37.64 -21.02 -18.95
N TRP A 301 36.50 -20.92 -19.62
CA TRP A 301 35.18 -21.20 -19.06
C TRP A 301 34.55 -22.38 -19.80
N TYR A 302 34.04 -23.34 -19.04
CA TYR A 302 33.32 -24.52 -19.56
C TYR A 302 31.84 -24.41 -19.17
N LEU A 303 30.96 -24.53 -20.17
CA LEU A 303 29.51 -24.58 -19.97
C LEU A 303 29.06 -26.04 -19.97
N TYR A 304 28.54 -26.51 -18.84
CA TYR A 304 27.86 -27.80 -18.76
C TYR A 304 26.35 -27.59 -18.67
N GLY A 305 25.63 -28.19 -19.60
CA GLY A 305 24.17 -28.24 -19.57
C GLY A 305 23.72 -29.60 -19.07
N CYS A 306 23.33 -29.69 -17.80
CA CYS A 306 22.46 -30.76 -17.32
C CYS A 306 21.09 -30.15 -16.99
N THR A 307 20.03 -30.91 -17.26
CA THR A 307 18.64 -30.53 -16.94
C THR A 307 18.51 -30.23 -15.45
N GLY A 308 18.55 -28.95 -15.08
CA GLY A 308 18.45 -28.50 -13.69
C GLY A 308 19.24 -27.25 -13.31
N GLY A 309 20.14 -26.74 -14.15
CA GLY A 309 20.83 -25.46 -13.89
C GLY A 309 22.12 -25.30 -14.68
N ILE A 310 22.46 -24.05 -15.01
CA ILE A 310 23.74 -23.70 -15.63
C ILE A 310 24.72 -23.35 -14.50
N GLY A 311 25.78 -24.13 -14.34
CA GLY A 311 26.88 -23.84 -13.43
C GLY A 311 28.14 -23.49 -14.20
N ALA A 312 28.84 -22.44 -13.79
CA ALA A 312 30.17 -22.09 -14.29
C ALA A 312 31.21 -22.47 -13.22
N VAL A 313 32.24 -23.22 -13.59
CA VAL A 313 33.35 -23.61 -12.71
C VAL A 313 34.60 -22.85 -13.13
N ARG A 314 35.20 -22.11 -12.20
CA ARG A 314 36.49 -21.43 -12.39
C ARG A 314 37.61 -22.43 -12.11
N ASN A 315 38.42 -22.73 -13.10
CA ASN A 315 39.61 -23.56 -12.92
C ASN A 315 40.82 -22.63 -12.72
N SER A 316 41.32 -22.54 -11.49
CA SER A 316 42.60 -21.90 -11.19
C SER A 316 43.66 -22.99 -11.04
N TYR A 317 44.46 -23.19 -12.07
CA TYR A 317 45.75 -23.86 -11.91
C TYR A 317 46.72 -22.83 -11.33
N GLU A 318 46.91 -22.86 -10.02
CA GLU A 318 48.12 -22.31 -9.41
C GLU A 318 49.18 -23.42 -9.46
N ASN A 319 50.19 -23.23 -10.31
CA ASN A 319 51.46 -23.92 -10.16
C ASN A 319 52.21 -23.25 -9.02
N ILE A 320 52.41 -23.96 -7.91
CA ILE A 320 53.69 -24.23 -7.21
C ILE A 320 53.49 -25.45 -6.33
#